data_AF-A0A1M6RPJ6-F1
#
_entry.id   AF-A0A1M6RPJ6-F1
#
_cell.length_a   1.000
_cell.length_b   1.000
_cell.length_c   1.000
_cell.angle_alpha   90.00
_cell.angle_beta   90.00
_cell.angle_gamma   90.00
#
_symmetry.space_group_name_H-M   'P 1'
#
loop_
_entity.id
_entity.type
_entity.pdbx_description
1 polymer ?
#
loop_
_entity_poly.entity_id
_entity_poly.type
_entity_poly.pdbx_seq_one_letter_code
_entity_poly.pdbx_strand_id
1 'polypeptide(L)' 'MEKEFSEGFMHNIADLLDICAKNNTDNVDLEIDVNGRTLKVNITFQLN' A
#
# COMPACT_ATOMS: atom_id res chain seq x y z
N MET A 1 1.64 -18.72 -9.40
CA MET A 1 0.70 -18.92 -8.27
C MET A 1 0.08 -17.56 -8.03
N GLU A 2 -1.19 -17.38 -8.40
CA GLU A 2 -1.88 -16.14 -8.10
C GLU A 2 -2.18 -16.14 -6.61
N LYS A 3 -1.54 -15.23 -5.89
CA LYS A 3 -1.82 -15.04 -4.47
C LYS A 3 -2.97 -14.06 -4.39
N GLU A 4 -4.14 -14.56 -4.02
CA GLU A 4 -5.25 -13.68 -3.67
C GLU A 4 -4.90 -12.95 -2.37
N PHE A 5 -4.96 -11.63 -2.42
CA PHE A 5 -4.87 -10.81 -1.22
C PHE A 5 -6.19 -10.89 -0.47
N SER A 6 -6.14 -10.83 0.86
CA SER A 6 -7.35 -10.79 1.66
C SER A 6 -8.16 -9.53 1.36
N GLU A 7 -9.48 -9.61 1.50
CA GLU A 7 -10.37 -8.46 1.39
C GLU A 7 -9.95 -7.31 2.32
N GLY A 8 -9.52 -7.63 3.55
CA GLY A 8 -8.97 -6.64 4.48
C GLY A 8 -7.71 -5.94 3.96
N PHE A 9 -6.83 -6.65 3.25
CA PHE A 9 -5.69 -6.01 2.59
C PHE A 9 -6.16 -5.06 1.49
N MET A 10 -7.13 -5.47 0.67
CA MET A 10 -7.69 -4.59 -0.37
C MET A 10 -8.34 -3.33 0.19
N HIS A 11 -9.07 -3.43 1.31
CA HIS A 11 -9.61 -2.25 2.01
C HIS A 11 -8.50 -1.32 2.51
N ASN A 12 -7.43 -1.85 3.11
CA ASN A 12 -6.30 -1.03 3.53
C ASN A 12 -5.63 -0.30 2.34
N ILE A 13 -5.53 -0.95 1.17
CA ILE A 13 -5.00 -0.31 -0.05
C ILE A 13 -5.93 0.81 -0.53
N ALA A 14 -7.25 0.62 -0.46
CA ALA A 14 -8.23 1.67 -0.79
C ALA A 14 -8.14 2.87 0.17
N ASP A 15 -7.94 2.64 1.47
CA ASP A 15 -7.72 3.72 2.43
C ASP A 15 -6.45 4.52 2.12
N LEU A 16 -5.37 3.86 1.70
CA LEU A 16 -4.13 4.52 1.28
C LEU A 16 -4.33 5.37 0.02
N LEU A 17 -5.12 4.89 -0.95
CA LEU A 17 -5.50 5.66 -2.15
C LEU A 17 -6.22 6.96 -1.77
N ASP A 18 -7.19 6.88 -0.86
CA ASP A 18 -7.92 8.05 -0.36
C ASP A 18 -7.02 9.04 0.38
N ILE A 19 -6.05 8.54 1.16
CA ILE A 19 -5.05 9.37 1.84
C ILE A 19 -4.17 10.09 0.82
N CYS A 20 -3.69 9.39 -0.20
CA CYS A 20 -2.90 9.97 -1.29
C CYS A 20 -3.65 11.11 -1.99
N ALA A 21 -4.90 10.85 -2.39
CA ALA A 21 -5.76 11.85 -3.02
C ALA A 21 -5.96 13.10 -2.13
N LYS A 22 -6.20 12.92 -0.83
CA LYS A 22 -6.35 14.04 0.12
C LYS A 22 -5.08 14.87 0.32
N ASN A 23 -3.90 14.27 0.14
CA ASN A 23 -2.62 14.91 0.36
C ASN A 23 -1.93 15.37 -0.94
N ASN A 24 -2.60 15.24 -2.09
CA ASN A 24 -2.05 15.58 -3.42
C ASN A 24 -0.70 14.91 -3.69
N THR A 25 -0.60 13.63 -3.34
CA THR A 25 0.50 12.72 -3.65
C THR A 25 -0.08 11.46 -4.28
N ASP A 26 0.71 10.73 -5.04
CA ASP A 26 0.33 9.49 -5.69
C ASP A 26 1.05 8.28 -5.11
N ASN A 27 1.93 8.44 -4.11
CA ASN A 27 2.79 7.37 -3.65
C ASN A 27 2.84 7.24 -2.12
N VAL A 28 3.07 6.00 -1.66
CA VAL A 28 3.32 5.67 -0.26
C VAL A 28 4.49 4.70 -0.16
N ASP A 29 5.41 5.00 0.75
CA ASP A 29 6.48 4.10 1.16
C ASP A 29 6.11 3.43 2.49
N LEU A 30 6.08 2.09 2.49
CA LEU A 30 5.83 1.28 3.67
C LEU A 30 7.09 0.48 3.99
N GLU A 31 7.47 0.46 5.27
CA GLU A 31 8.60 -0.30 5.78
C GLU A 31 8.17 -1.09 7.01
N ILE A 32 8.41 -2.40 6.99
CA ILE A 32 8.12 -3.29 8.12
C ILE A 32 9.26 -4.28 8.34
N ASP A 33 9.69 -4.42 9.58
CA ASP A 33 10.66 -5.44 9.97
C ASP A 33 9.94 -6.72 10.39
N VAL A 34 10.28 -7.83 9.73
CA VAL A 34 9.72 -9.16 9.99
C VAL A 34 10.86 -10.14 10.18
N ASN A 35 11.00 -10.68 11.41
CA ASN A 35 12.02 -11.67 11.76
C ASN A 35 13.45 -11.26 11.37
N GLY A 36 13.81 -9.99 11.62
CA GLY A 36 15.14 -9.45 11.29
C GLY A 36 15.38 -9.17 9.80
N ARG A 37 14.31 -9.18 8.98
CA ARG A 37 14.34 -8.78 7.57
C ARG A 37 13.47 -7.56 7.38
N THR A 38 13.98 -6.57 6.68
CA THR A 38 13.21 -5.38 6.32
C THR A 38 12.47 -5.63 5.00
N LEU A 39 11.15 -5.54 5.03
CA LEU A 39 10.29 -5.50 3.86
C LEU A 39 9.99 -4.03 3.55
N LYS A 40 10.42 -3.58 2.37
CA LYS A 40 10.07 -2.26 1.83
C LYS A 40 9.08 -2.43 0.69
N VAL A 41 7.98 -1.68 0.74
CA VAL A 41 6.95 -1.67 -0.29
C VAL A 41 6.70 -0.22 -0.70
N ASN A 42 6.98 0.09 -1.96
CA ASN A 42 6.57 1.34 -2.58
C ASN A 42 5.28 1.07 -3.36
N ILE A 43 4.24 1.84 -3.09
CA ILE A 43 2.95 1.76 -3.77
C ILE A 43 2.72 3.08 -4.47
N THR A 44 2.52 3.05 -5.78
CA THR A 44 2.10 4.21 -6.57
C THR A 44 0.69 3.98 -7.09
N PHE A 45 -0.18 4.96 -6.87
CA PHE A 45 -1.56 4.98 -7.31
C PHE A 45 -1.69 5.84 -8.56
N GLN A 46 -2.54 5.41 -9.48
CA GLN A 46 -2.99 6.29 -10.55
C GLN A 46 -4.26 7.00 -10.09
N LEU A 47 -4.12 8.27 -9.71
CA LEU A 47 -5.26 9.14 -9.38
C LEU A 47 -5.84 9.69 -10.69
N ASN A 48 -7.10 9.36 -11.00
CA ASN A 48 -7.84 9.89 -12.15
C ASN A 48 -8.84 10.94 -11.71
#